data_AF-A0A2E1JJ42-F1
#
_entry.id   AF-A0A2E1JJ42-F1
#
_cell.length_a   1.000
_cell.length_b   1.000
_cell.length_c   1.000
_cell.angle_alpha   90.00
_cell.angle_beta   90.00
_cell.angle_gamma   90.00
#
_symmetry.space_group_name_H-M   'P 1'
#
loop_
_entity.id
_entity.type
_entity.pdbx_description
1 polymer ?
#
loop_
_entity_poly.entity_id
_entity_poly.type
_entity_poly.pdbx_seq_one_letter_code
_entity_poly.pdbx_strand_id
1 'polypeptide(L)'
;QQILIATATLAVTLAGFSGVVGIFSKELSPVKSYKLETLLFQSGVALFASLTALITSQIDGGLKSEEEFREFWVISSWVYIIITTIALVFATIDIIKTKSYKKINYDILFYFSFFLVIALLIFNALYIQDAYLFHIALELNLAFAFVSFYTLVMPSKE
;
A
#
# COMPACT_ATOMS: atom_id res chain seq x y z
N GLN A 1 -19.42 4.71 -4.09
CA GLN A 1 -19.50 3.28 -3.71
C GLN A 1 -18.83 2.35 -4.73
N GLN A 2 -19.18 2.39 -6.02
CA GLN A 2 -18.57 1.52 -7.06
C GLN A 2 -17.04 1.64 -7.15
N ILE A 3 -16.49 2.86 -7.10
CA ILE A 3 -15.03 3.08 -7.13
C ILE A 3 -14.36 2.44 -5.91
N LEU A 4 -14.95 2.57 -4.72
CA LEU A 4 -14.40 2.00 -3.48
C LEU A 4 -14.39 0.47 -3.51
N ILE A 5 -15.47 -0.14 -4.02
CA ILE A 5 -15.56 -1.58 -4.23
C ILE A 5 -14.51 -2.04 -5.24
N ALA A 6 -14.30 -1.29 -6.32
CA ALA A 6 -13.26 -1.61 -7.30
C ALA A 6 -11.85 -1.53 -6.69
N THR A 7 -11.55 -0.47 -5.93
CA THR A 7 -10.30 -0.30 -5.19
C THR A 7 -10.04 -1.44 -4.20
N ALA A 8 -11.03 -1.82 -3.41
CA ALA A 8 -10.93 -2.97 -2.50
C ALA A 8 -10.75 -4.29 -3.24
N THR A 9 -11.47 -4.49 -4.34
CA THR A 9 -11.33 -5.68 -5.19
C THR A 9 -9.91 -5.79 -5.75
N LEU A 10 -9.36 -4.70 -6.29
CA LEU A 10 -8.00 -4.65 -6.80
C LEU A 10 -6.98 -4.96 -5.70
N ALA A 11 -7.14 -4.39 -4.50
CA ALA A 11 -6.27 -4.66 -3.36
C ALA A 11 -6.30 -6.16 -2.96
N VAL A 12 -7.49 -6.75 -2.88
CA VAL A 12 -7.69 -8.17 -2.58
C VAL A 12 -7.07 -9.05 -3.67
N THR A 13 -7.28 -8.74 -4.94
CA THR A 13 -6.71 -9.50 -6.06
C THR A 13 -5.18 -9.43 -6.06
N LEU A 14 -4.61 -8.25 -5.85
CA LEU A 14 -3.15 -8.08 -5.75
C LEU A 14 -2.58 -8.85 -4.55
N ALA A 15 -3.23 -8.77 -3.39
CA ALA A 15 -2.81 -9.51 -2.20
C ALA A 15 -2.90 -11.03 -2.42
N GLY A 16 -4.01 -11.52 -3.00
CA GLY A 16 -4.21 -12.93 -3.31
C GLY A 16 -3.19 -13.47 -4.30
N PHE A 17 -2.94 -12.76 -5.40
CA PHE A 17 -1.92 -13.15 -6.38
C PHE A 17 -0.52 -13.17 -5.76
N SER A 18 -0.18 -12.14 -4.98
CA SER A 18 1.11 -12.05 -4.30
C SER A 18 1.30 -13.22 -3.34
N GLY A 19 0.24 -13.62 -2.63
CA GLY A 19 0.24 -14.83 -1.79
C GLY A 19 0.52 -16.10 -2.58
N VAL A 20 -0.14 -16.29 -3.73
CA VAL A 20 0.07 -17.45 -4.60
C VAL A 20 1.50 -17.49 -5.13
N VAL A 21 2.02 -16.37 -5.65
CA VAL A 21 3.40 -16.33 -6.15
C VAL A 21 4.42 -16.52 -5.00
N GLY A 22 4.08 -16.07 -3.78
CA GLY A 22 4.84 -16.32 -2.55
C GLY A 22 5.10 -17.81 -2.30
N ILE A 23 4.12 -18.66 -2.60
CA ILE A 23 4.22 -20.13 -2.45
C ILE A 23 5.27 -20.71 -3.42
N PHE A 24 5.43 -20.12 -4.60
CA PHE A 24 6.41 -20.52 -5.62
C PHE A 24 7.75 -19.76 -5.54
N SER A 25 7.98 -18.99 -4.46
CA SER A 25 9.17 -18.17 -4.27
C SER A 25 10.51 -18.93 -4.35
N LYS A 26 10.50 -20.24 -4.10
CA LYS A 26 11.70 -21.10 -4.19
C LYS A 26 12.21 -21.31 -5.62
N GLU A 27 11.37 -21.10 -6.63
CA GLU A 27 11.73 -21.24 -8.05
C GLU A 27 12.09 -19.89 -8.70
N LEU A 28 11.96 -18.80 -7.94
CA LEU A 28 12.20 -17.44 -8.43
C LEU A 28 13.67 -17.03 -8.24
N SER A 29 14.19 -16.24 -9.18
CA SER A 29 15.51 -15.62 -9.03
C SER A 29 15.51 -14.65 -7.84
N PRO A 30 16.66 -14.42 -7.16
CA PRO A 30 16.72 -13.57 -5.97
C PRO A 30 16.12 -12.16 -6.18
N VAL A 31 16.28 -11.59 -7.38
CA VAL A 31 15.72 -10.28 -7.75
C VAL A 31 14.19 -10.31 -7.84
N LYS A 32 13.61 -11.39 -8.38
CA LYS A 32 12.15 -11.53 -8.46
C LYS A 32 11.55 -11.86 -7.10
N SER A 33 12.22 -12.66 -6.27
CA SER A 33 11.77 -12.94 -4.90
C SER A 33 11.72 -11.67 -4.05
N TYR A 34 12.71 -10.79 -4.16
CA TYR A 34 12.70 -9.47 -3.49
C TYR A 34 11.52 -8.59 -3.93
N LYS A 35 11.27 -8.51 -5.24
CA LYS A 35 10.12 -7.77 -5.79
C LYS A 35 8.78 -8.32 -5.34
N LEU A 36 8.68 -9.65 -5.22
CA LEU A 36 7.49 -10.34 -4.74
C LEU A 36 7.23 -10.06 -3.26
N GLU A 37 8.26 -10.09 -2.42
CA GLU A 37 8.12 -9.75 -1.00
C GLU A 37 7.68 -8.29 -0.82
N THR A 38 8.30 -7.39 -1.60
CA THR A 38 7.92 -5.97 -1.66
C THR A 38 6.45 -5.79 -2.08
N LEU A 39 6.01 -6.53 -3.10
CA LEU A 39 4.64 -6.53 -3.60
C LEU A 39 3.65 -7.09 -2.56
N LEU A 40 4.00 -8.18 -1.89
CA LEU A 40 3.21 -8.79 -0.81
C LEU A 40 2.94 -7.77 0.29
N PHE A 41 4.00 -7.06 0.71
CA PHE A 41 3.89 -6.05 1.75
C PHE A 41 3.03 -4.85 1.30
N GLN A 42 3.28 -4.30 0.11
CA GLN A 42 2.47 -3.23 -0.47
C GLN A 42 1.00 -3.61 -0.61
N SER A 43 0.72 -4.82 -1.11
CA SER A 43 -0.64 -5.30 -1.32
C SER A 43 -1.37 -5.52 0.00
N GLY A 44 -0.68 -5.99 1.04
CA GLY A 44 -1.25 -6.09 2.40
C GLY A 44 -1.59 -4.73 3.00
N VAL A 45 -0.70 -3.74 2.82
CA VAL A 45 -0.90 -2.35 3.25
C VAL A 45 -2.09 -1.71 2.53
N ALA A 46 -2.18 -1.88 1.20
CA ALA A 46 -3.31 -1.41 0.40
C ALA A 46 -4.62 -2.12 0.75
N LEU A 47 -4.58 -3.43 1.01
CA LEU A 47 -5.73 -4.22 1.44
C LEU A 47 -6.29 -3.66 2.74
N PHE A 48 -5.44 -3.43 3.75
CA PHE A 48 -5.87 -2.84 5.02
C PHE A 48 -6.61 -1.51 4.82
N ALA A 49 -6.00 -0.56 4.11
CA ALA A 49 -6.60 0.75 3.90
C ALA A 49 -7.88 0.70 3.04
N SER A 50 -7.96 -0.25 2.10
CA SER A 50 -9.18 -0.47 1.32
C SER A 50 -10.32 -1.07 2.15
N LEU A 51 -10.02 -1.93 3.13
CA LEU A 51 -11.00 -2.47 4.07
C LEU A 51 -11.54 -1.37 4.99
N THR A 52 -10.69 -0.48 5.49
CA THR A 52 -11.12 0.68 6.27
C THR A 52 -12.14 1.51 5.48
N ALA A 53 -11.80 1.87 4.25
CA ALA A 53 -12.70 2.62 3.38
C ALA A 53 -14.01 1.86 3.10
N LEU A 54 -13.93 0.56 2.82
CA LEU A 54 -15.09 -0.27 2.54
C LEU A 54 -16.03 -0.36 3.75
N ILE A 55 -15.49 -0.64 4.94
CA ILE A 55 -16.27 -0.71 6.19
C ILE A 55 -17.01 0.60 6.42
N THR A 56 -16.33 1.75 6.30
CA THR A 56 -16.98 3.07 6.45
C THR A 56 -18.10 3.28 5.42
N SER A 57 -17.93 2.81 4.19
CA SER A 57 -18.97 2.94 3.15
C SER A 57 -20.20 2.04 3.35
N GLN A 58 -20.09 1.00 4.18
CA GLN A 58 -21.17 0.06 4.49
C GLN A 58 -21.86 0.40 5.81
N ILE A 59 -21.26 1.27 6.63
CA ILE A 59 -21.87 1.81 7.84
C ILE A 59 -22.88 2.87 7.41
N ASP A 60 -24.08 2.42 7.04
CA ASP A 60 -25.19 3.29 6.67
C ASP A 60 -25.63 4.13 7.90
N GLY A 61 -25.38 5.44 7.84
CA GLY A 61 -25.75 6.39 8.91
C GLY A 61 -24.99 6.29 10.25
N GLY A 62 -23.81 5.65 10.30
CA GLY A 62 -23.11 5.41 11.57
C GLY A 62 -22.02 6.41 11.99
N LEU A 63 -21.72 7.42 11.17
CA LEU A 63 -21.01 8.63 11.62
C LEU A 63 -22.04 9.74 11.64
N LYS A 64 -22.72 9.89 12.78
CA LYS A 64 -23.93 10.74 12.89
C LYS A 64 -23.59 12.20 13.12
N SER A 65 -22.36 12.47 13.55
CA SER A 65 -21.82 13.81 13.73
C SER A 65 -20.59 14.05 12.84
N GLU A 66 -20.37 15.30 12.43
CA GLU A 66 -19.17 15.70 11.70
C GLU A 66 -17.88 15.46 12.52
N GLU A 67 -18.00 15.49 13.85
CA GLU A 67 -16.89 15.24 14.77
C GLU A 67 -16.47 13.76 14.77
N GLU A 68 -17.43 12.83 14.88
CA GLU A 68 -17.18 11.38 14.74
C GLU A 68 -16.55 11.06 13.38
N PHE A 69 -17.04 11.71 12.32
CA PHE A 69 -16.50 11.52 10.97
C PHE A 69 -15.03 11.95 10.87
N ARG A 70 -14.69 13.14 11.39
CA ARG A 70 -13.32 13.64 11.39
C ARG A 70 -12.40 12.78 12.26
N GLU A 71 -12.83 12.41 13.46
CA GLU A 71 -12.07 11.54 14.35
C GLU A 71 -11.77 10.19 13.70
N PHE A 72 -12.75 9.59 13.04
CA PHE A 72 -12.58 8.32 12.32
C PHE A 72 -11.47 8.41 11.27
N TRP A 73 -11.46 9.46 10.43
CA TRP A 73 -10.44 9.62 9.39
C TRP A 73 -9.08 10.01 9.92
N VAL A 74 -9.01 10.74 11.04
CA VAL A 74 -7.76 11.02 11.75
C VAL A 74 -7.15 9.71 12.26
N ILE A 75 -7.92 8.91 13.01
CA ILE A 75 -7.47 7.62 13.55
C ILE A 75 -7.04 6.69 12.41
N SER A 76 -7.87 6.58 11.38
CA SER A 76 -7.58 5.75 10.20
C SER A 76 -6.30 6.18 9.49
N SER A 77 -6.07 7.49 9.34
CA SER A 77 -4.84 8.03 8.75
C SER A 77 -3.62 7.70 9.60
N TRP A 78 -3.70 7.82 10.93
CA TRP A 78 -2.59 7.45 11.83
C TRP A 78 -2.26 5.97 11.79
N VAL A 79 -3.27 5.10 11.84
CA VAL A 79 -3.06 3.65 11.72
C VAL A 79 -2.42 3.32 10.36
N TYR A 80 -2.88 3.97 9.29
CA TYR A 80 -2.31 3.79 7.96
C TYR A 80 -0.85 4.27 7.88
N ILE A 81 -0.50 5.39 8.52
CA ILE A 81 0.91 5.86 8.62
C ILE A 81 1.78 4.82 9.33
N ILE A 82 1.31 4.27 10.46
CA ILE A 82 2.09 3.27 11.23
C ILE A 82 2.38 2.04 10.37
N ILE A 83 1.37 1.47 9.74
CA ILE A 83 1.51 0.27 8.88
C ILE A 83 2.44 0.55 7.70
N THR A 84 2.28 1.71 7.05
CA THR A 84 3.10 2.15 5.92
C THR A 84 4.56 2.38 6.32
N THR A 85 4.79 2.92 7.52
CA THR A 85 6.13 3.13 8.06
C THR A 85 6.82 1.81 8.40
N ILE A 86 6.11 0.86 9.01
CA ILE A 86 6.64 -0.48 9.29
C ILE A 86 7.07 -1.16 7.99
N ALA A 87 6.23 -1.09 6.95
CA ALA A 87 6.56 -1.62 5.63
C ALA A 87 7.85 -1.01 5.04
N LEU A 88 8.01 0.31 5.17
CA LEU A 88 9.20 1.02 4.72
C LEU A 88 10.45 0.60 5.49
N VAL A 89 10.35 0.40 6.81
CA VAL A 89 11.47 -0.06 7.65
C VAL A 89 11.92 -1.45 7.26
N PHE A 90 11.00 -2.41 7.07
CA PHE A 90 11.35 -3.76 6.63
C PHE A 90 12.02 -3.78 5.26
N ALA A 91 11.47 -3.04 4.29
CA ALA A 91 12.09 -2.89 2.97
C ALA A 91 13.50 -2.28 3.07
N THR A 92 13.69 -1.28 3.94
CA THR A 92 15.00 -0.63 4.15
C THR A 92 16.02 -1.61 4.74
N ILE A 93 15.62 -2.38 5.75
CA ILE A 93 16.50 -3.38 6.38
C ILE A 93 16.94 -4.42 5.35
N ASP A 94 16.02 -4.87 4.49
CA ASP A 94 16.33 -5.92 3.52
C ASP A 94 17.28 -5.45 2.42
N ILE A 95 17.10 -4.23 1.89
CA ILE A 95 18.07 -3.62 0.94
C ILE A 95 19.46 -3.51 1.56
N ILE A 96 19.52 -3.08 2.82
CA ILE A 96 20.80 -2.92 3.52
C ILE A 96 21.52 -4.25 3.66
N LYS A 97 20.80 -5.31 4.02
CA LYS A 97 21.34 -6.67 4.19
C LYS A 97 21.77 -7.31 2.88
N THR A 98 20.99 -7.16 1.82
CA THR A 98 21.25 -7.79 0.51
C THR A 98 22.28 -7.03 -0.34
N LYS A 99 22.72 -5.85 0.10
CA LYS A 99 23.64 -4.96 -0.65
C LYS A 99 23.18 -4.71 -2.09
N SER A 100 21.87 -4.73 -2.34
CA SER A 100 21.24 -4.56 -3.66
C SER A 100 21.28 -3.10 -4.17
N TYR A 101 22.23 -2.29 -3.70
CA TYR A 101 22.39 -0.87 -4.03
C TYR A 101 22.74 -0.58 -5.50
N LYS A 102 22.80 -1.58 -6.38
CA LYS A 102 23.25 -1.43 -7.77
C LYS A 102 22.14 -1.14 -8.78
N LYS A 103 20.85 -1.20 -8.40
CA LYS A 103 19.71 -0.85 -9.28
C LYS A 103 18.88 0.32 -8.72
N ILE A 104 19.58 1.44 -8.54
CA ILE A 104 19.14 2.70 -7.90
C ILE A 104 17.78 3.25 -8.40
N ASN A 105 17.36 2.98 -9.63
CA ASN A 105 16.20 3.67 -10.21
C ASN A 105 14.83 3.16 -9.72
N TYR A 106 14.69 1.85 -9.44
CA TYR A 106 13.42 1.27 -9.01
C TYR A 106 13.18 1.49 -7.51
N ASP A 107 14.23 1.33 -6.71
CA ASP A 107 14.16 1.47 -5.26
C ASP A 107 13.85 2.92 -4.86
N ILE A 108 14.40 3.93 -5.54
CA ILE A 108 14.09 5.35 -5.27
C ILE A 108 12.61 5.65 -5.51
N LEU A 109 12.04 5.18 -6.63
CA LEU A 109 10.64 5.43 -6.95
C LEU A 109 9.70 4.78 -5.93
N PHE A 110 10.07 3.58 -5.46
CA PHE A 110 9.40 2.88 -4.38
C PHE A 110 9.46 3.65 -3.05
N TYR A 111 10.63 4.10 -2.61
CA TYR A 111 10.72 4.88 -1.38
C TYR A 111 9.96 6.20 -1.49
N PHE A 112 10.09 6.89 -2.62
CA PHE A 112 9.40 8.15 -2.86
C PHE A 112 7.88 7.99 -2.78
N SER A 113 7.33 6.88 -3.28
CA SER A 113 5.89 6.63 -3.18
C SER A 113 5.42 6.50 -1.74
N PHE A 114 6.14 5.75 -0.91
CA PHE A 114 5.80 5.59 0.49
C PHE A 114 5.93 6.91 1.25
N PHE A 115 6.97 7.70 0.97
CA PHE A 115 7.10 9.04 1.56
C PHE A 115 5.94 9.96 1.16
N LEU A 116 5.53 9.92 -0.11
CA LEU A 116 4.39 10.72 -0.59
C LEU A 116 3.08 10.29 0.11
N VAL A 117 2.83 8.98 0.23
CA VAL A 117 1.66 8.43 0.94
C VAL A 117 1.68 8.86 2.41
N ILE A 118 2.81 8.73 3.11
CA ILE A 118 2.94 9.15 4.51
C ILE A 118 2.71 10.67 4.65
N ALA A 119 3.30 11.48 3.77
CA ALA A 119 3.13 12.93 3.80
C ALA A 119 1.67 13.34 3.60
N LEU A 120 0.98 12.73 2.64
CA LEU A 120 -0.46 12.95 2.43
C LEU A 120 -1.27 12.54 3.65
N LEU A 121 -0.99 11.39 4.26
CA LEU A 121 -1.71 10.94 5.45
C LEU A 121 -1.45 11.84 6.67
N ILE A 122 -0.24 12.36 6.86
CA ILE A 122 0.07 13.33 7.91
C ILE A 122 -0.69 14.62 7.67
N PHE A 123 -0.70 15.11 6.42
CA PHE A 123 -1.45 16.31 6.06
C PHE A 123 -2.96 16.11 6.27
N ASN A 124 -3.47 14.91 5.97
CA ASN A 124 -4.85 14.56 6.26
C ASN A 124 -5.13 14.58 7.76
N ALA A 125 -4.33 13.88 8.55
CA ALA A 125 -4.56 13.74 9.99
C ALA A 125 -4.48 15.08 10.74
N LEU A 126 -3.60 15.99 10.30
CA LEU A 126 -3.39 17.27 10.99
C LEU A 126 -4.32 18.39 10.52
N TYR A 127 -4.69 18.43 9.24
CA TYR A 127 -5.36 19.60 8.66
C TYR A 127 -6.72 19.30 8.03
N ILE A 128 -6.81 18.26 7.18
CA ILE A 128 -8.02 18.04 6.35
C ILE A 128 -9.05 17.15 7.05
N GLN A 129 -8.59 16.04 7.61
CA GLN A 129 -9.36 15.12 8.44
C GLN A 129 -10.57 14.52 7.70
N ASP A 130 -10.36 14.18 6.42
CA ASP A 130 -11.41 13.73 5.51
C ASP A 130 -11.04 12.42 4.81
N ALA A 131 -12.05 11.74 4.29
CA ALA A 131 -11.96 10.54 3.46
C ALA A 131 -11.18 10.80 2.17
N TYR A 132 -11.33 11.99 1.59
CA TYR A 132 -10.80 12.29 0.25
C TYR A 132 -9.27 12.12 0.17
N LEU A 133 -8.53 12.73 1.10
CA LEU A 133 -7.08 12.65 1.08
C LEU A 133 -6.57 11.26 1.48
N PHE A 134 -7.31 10.56 2.35
CA PHE A 134 -7.05 9.16 2.68
C PHE A 134 -7.19 8.27 1.43
N HIS A 135 -8.22 8.49 0.61
CA HIS A 135 -8.43 7.74 -0.63
C HIS A 135 -7.36 8.03 -1.69
N ILE A 136 -6.89 9.27 -1.83
CA ILE A 136 -5.77 9.58 -2.72
C ILE A 136 -4.51 8.82 -2.30
N ALA A 137 -4.21 8.81 -0.99
CA ALA A 137 -3.07 8.07 -0.46
C ALA A 137 -3.18 6.56 -0.74
N LEU A 138 -4.38 5.99 -0.62
CA LEU A 138 -4.68 4.60 -0.97
C LEU A 138 -4.49 4.32 -2.47
N GLU A 139 -5.01 5.16 -3.35
CA GLU A 139 -4.88 5.01 -4.80
C GLU A 139 -3.43 5.07 -5.26
N LEU A 140 -2.64 5.97 -4.70
CA LEU A 140 -1.19 6.02 -4.96
C LEU A 140 -0.54 4.69 -4.58
N ASN A 141 -0.79 4.19 -3.37
CA ASN A 141 -0.20 2.93 -2.91
C ASN A 141 -0.60 1.74 -3.82
N LEU A 142 -1.86 1.69 -4.26
CA LEU A 142 -2.35 0.70 -5.22
C LEU A 142 -1.69 0.81 -6.59
N ALA A 143 -1.53 2.02 -7.12
CA ALA A 143 -0.84 2.24 -8.38
C ALA A 143 0.60 1.72 -8.33
N PHE A 144 1.31 1.96 -7.23
CA PHE A 144 2.65 1.43 -7.02
C PHE A 144 2.67 -0.09 -6.87
N ALA A 145 1.74 -0.68 -6.11
CA ALA A 145 1.60 -2.13 -6.02
C ALA A 145 1.35 -2.75 -7.41
N PHE A 146 0.52 -2.13 -8.24
CA PHE A 146 0.27 -2.58 -9.61
C PHE A 146 1.52 -2.51 -10.50
N VAL A 147 2.30 -1.42 -10.41
CA VAL A 147 3.59 -1.31 -11.13
C VAL A 147 4.56 -2.38 -10.64
N SER A 148 4.66 -2.62 -9.33
CA SER A 148 5.48 -3.69 -8.76
C SER A 148 5.11 -5.06 -9.29
N PHE A 149 3.81 -5.37 -9.32
CA PHE A 149 3.27 -6.58 -9.93
C PHE A 149 3.65 -6.69 -11.41
N TYR A 150 3.44 -5.62 -12.19
CA TYR A 150 3.74 -5.63 -13.61
C TYR A 150 5.23 -5.93 -13.88
N THR A 151 6.14 -5.35 -13.08
CA THR A 151 7.58 -5.63 -13.23
C THR A 151 8.01 -7.00 -12.70
N LEU A 152 7.18 -7.67 -11.90
CA LEU A 152 7.41 -9.03 -11.42
C LEU A 152 7.02 -10.06 -12.48
N VAL A 153 5.87 -9.84 -13.14
CA VAL A 153 5.31 -10.77 -14.13
C VAL A 153 6.00 -10.62 -15.49
N MET A 154 6.51 -9.44 -15.84
CA MET A 154 7.26 -9.29 -17.09
C MET A 154 8.51 -10.18 -17.15
N PRO A 155 8.85 -10.72 -18.33
CA PRO A 155 10.11 -11.42 -18.54
C PRO A 155 11.28 -10.53 -18.13
N SER A 156 12.25 -11.07 -17.40
CA SER A 156 13.51 -10.37 -17.23
C SER A 156 14.12 -10.20 -18.62
N LYS A 157 14.42 -8.96 -19.01
CA LYS A 157 15.37 -8.70 -20.09
C LYS A 157 16.76 -9.10 -19.57
N GLU A 158 16.98 -10.41 -19.48
CA GLU A 158 18.31 -11.02 -19.42
C GLU A 158 18.70 -11.43 -20.84
#